data_AF-A0A4Z0A181-F1
#
_entry.id   AF-A0A4Z0A181-F1
#
_cell.length_a   1.000
_cell.length_b   1.000
_cell.length_c   1.000
_cell.angle_alpha   90.00
_cell.angle_beta   90.00
_cell.angle_gamma   90.00
#
_symmetry.space_group_name_H-M   'P 1'
#
loop_
_entity.id
_entity.type
_entity.pdbx_description
1 polymer ?
#
loop_
_entity_poly.entity_id
_entity_poly.type
_entity_poly.pdbx_seq_one_letter_code
_entity_poly.pdbx_strand_id
1 'polypeptide(L)'
;MFQRTTKKPTGRILDQLSILVVNFTSLREQFASEVDWQISSLRAGEWLADLICLIPIHIAVCRENRFIPLKDGVFSAELERSLLGAEVTRIVDSLTFGWYESLFQSYMASKPVKVVSSMGEQSVGKSFALNHLADTSFAGSAMRTTEGVWLSFSTAIQIFTTGIPDVVDSDKNEITREFSLKFRKIVQDEQDSNFISRLHAGKLNIIPWPVIESNEFYRLFNTLNNLLQKQTTTHHAAGEFSHTLKTLMAKLKANDWGALSHTMAAHRAQSLLGLLPKALQTGLTETEPSLEPLKNFDTDLFIEKPDTEARFSIPTLLEAPDRDVALLTLCNNWDQASLRQQRTESEWIADLSSHLNHLADMRIDHVSEWISSNLARFQTSHASIEELRRTCSSASLELKTNIQLCKATCADCQLLCLRPRSHEGSHNCLTSHACIHECGFCAKESVFKFCGMSAGHPGKHVCVINTHLCGEPCELSAKRGCLKECTKVLGHPEDELHSCAARLHMCGEPQRDTAA
;
A
#
# COMPACT_ATOMS: atom_id res chain seq x y z
N MET A 1 40.94 -4.76 -36.03
CA MET A 1 41.77 -5.69 -35.23
C MET A 1 40.89 -6.58 -34.35
N PHE A 2 40.03 -6.03 -33.49
CA PHE A 2 39.13 -6.76 -32.58
C PHE A 2 38.28 -7.86 -33.24
N GLN A 3 37.57 -7.56 -34.35
CA GLN A 3 36.78 -8.56 -35.11
C GLN A 3 37.61 -9.77 -35.59
N ARG A 4 38.89 -9.55 -35.93
CA ARG A 4 39.81 -10.61 -36.38
C ARG A 4 40.30 -11.47 -35.22
N THR A 5 40.42 -10.90 -34.01
CA THR A 5 40.90 -11.61 -32.81
C THR A 5 39.79 -12.32 -32.04
N THR A 6 38.60 -11.71 -31.89
CA THR A 6 37.51 -12.24 -31.05
C THR A 6 36.41 -12.95 -31.83
N LYS A 7 36.44 -12.89 -33.17
CA LYS A 7 35.37 -13.36 -34.08
C LYS A 7 33.97 -12.75 -33.79
N LYS A 8 33.88 -11.75 -32.90
CA LYS A 8 32.62 -11.08 -32.52
C LYS A 8 32.20 -10.05 -33.58
N PRO A 9 30.96 -10.10 -34.10
CA PRO A 9 30.45 -9.11 -35.05
C PRO A 9 30.15 -7.78 -34.33
N THR A 10 30.95 -6.75 -34.59
CA THR A 10 30.85 -5.41 -33.94
C THR A 10 29.89 -4.44 -34.62
N GLY A 11 29.16 -4.86 -35.66
CA GLY A 11 28.05 -4.08 -36.24
C GLY A 11 28.36 -2.63 -36.65
N ARG A 12 29.58 -2.31 -37.11
CA ARG A 12 30.09 -0.94 -37.37
C ARG A 12 30.08 0.02 -36.17
N ILE A 13 29.63 -0.39 -34.98
CA ILE A 13 29.54 0.45 -33.78
C ILE A 13 30.92 0.98 -33.39
N LEU A 14 31.94 0.11 -33.44
CA LEU A 14 33.33 0.53 -33.17
C LEU A 14 33.88 1.48 -34.24
N ASP A 15 33.34 1.45 -35.46
CA ASP A 15 33.74 2.34 -36.55
C ASP A 15 33.06 3.72 -36.45
N GLN A 16 32.03 3.85 -35.61
CA GLN A 16 31.25 5.07 -35.38
C GLN A 16 31.54 5.74 -34.02
N LEU A 17 32.52 5.23 -33.26
CA LEU A 17 32.92 5.83 -31.98
C LEU A 17 33.55 7.21 -32.21
N SER A 18 32.85 8.26 -31.75
CA SER A 18 33.37 9.62 -31.69
C SER A 18 33.96 9.89 -30.31
N ILE A 19 35.30 9.89 -30.23
CA ILE A 19 36.01 10.27 -29.01
C ILE A 19 36.50 11.71 -29.20
N LEU A 20 35.83 12.65 -28.55
CA LEU A 20 36.20 14.06 -28.54
C LEU A 20 37.19 14.33 -27.41
N VAL A 21 38.42 14.69 -27.76
CA VAL A 21 39.42 15.19 -26.83
C VAL A 21 39.59 16.68 -27.09
N VAL A 22 39.17 17.52 -26.14
CA VAL A 22 39.16 18.97 -26.28
C VAL A 22 40.01 19.59 -25.17
N ASN A 23 40.84 20.58 -25.51
CA ASN A 23 41.61 21.33 -24.52
C ASN A 23 40.74 22.43 -23.86
N PHE A 24 41.18 22.93 -22.71
CA PHE A 24 40.40 23.89 -21.90
C PHE A 24 40.06 25.19 -22.66
N THR A 25 40.95 25.68 -23.51
CA THR A 25 40.74 26.92 -24.28
C THR A 25 39.63 26.76 -25.30
N SER A 26 39.63 25.65 -26.03
CA SER A 26 38.59 25.30 -27.01
C SER A 26 37.25 24.95 -26.37
N LEU A 27 37.27 24.36 -25.16
CA LEU A 27 36.06 24.12 -24.37
C LEU A 27 35.36 25.44 -24.00
N ARG A 28 36.13 26.46 -23.59
CA ARG A 28 35.60 27.76 -23.18
C ARG A 28 34.96 28.53 -24.34
N GLU A 29 35.52 28.42 -25.53
CA GLU A 29 34.97 29.03 -26.75
C GLU A 29 33.67 28.34 -27.20
N GLN A 30 33.58 27.01 -27.05
CA GLN A 30 32.37 26.25 -27.39
C GLN A 30 31.20 26.53 -26.44
N PHE A 31 31.45 26.69 -25.13
CA PHE A 31 30.43 27.13 -24.16
C PHE A 31 29.87 28.52 -24.47
N ALA A 32 30.69 29.42 -25.03
CA ALA A 32 30.26 30.76 -25.43
C ALA A 32 29.41 30.77 -26.71
N SER A 33 29.42 29.67 -27.48
CA SER A 33 28.76 29.57 -28.78
C SER A 33 27.40 28.83 -28.77
N GLU A 34 26.87 28.45 -27.60
CA GLU A 34 25.61 27.69 -27.45
C GLU A 34 25.49 26.46 -28.37
N VAL A 35 26.61 25.80 -28.69
CA VAL A 35 26.58 24.59 -29.51
C VAL A 35 26.10 23.42 -28.65
N ASP A 36 25.07 22.72 -29.12
CA ASP A 36 24.48 21.54 -28.50
C ASP A 36 25.55 20.46 -28.31
N TRP A 37 26.04 20.30 -27.07
CA TRP A 37 27.13 19.38 -26.79
C TRP A 37 26.58 17.96 -26.68
N GLN A 38 26.85 17.13 -27.69
CA GLN A 38 26.51 15.70 -27.67
C GLN A 38 27.45 14.92 -26.74
N ILE A 39 27.26 15.08 -25.43
CA ILE A 39 27.85 14.21 -24.40
C ILE A 39 26.87 13.04 -24.17
N SER A 40 27.41 11.85 -23.87
CA SER A 40 26.59 10.73 -23.40
C SER A 40 25.86 11.13 -22.11
N SER A 41 24.56 11.40 -22.21
CA SER A 41 23.68 11.66 -21.07
C SER A 41 23.17 10.34 -20.50
N LEU A 42 23.96 9.73 -19.62
CA LEU A 42 23.52 8.55 -18.88
C LEU A 42 22.69 8.99 -17.67
N ARG A 43 21.47 8.45 -17.54
CA ARG A 43 20.70 8.61 -16.31
C ARG A 43 21.41 7.83 -15.21
N ALA A 44 22.01 8.54 -14.25
CA ALA A 44 22.85 7.94 -13.22
C ALA A 44 22.15 6.78 -12.46
N GLY A 45 20.84 6.89 -12.22
CA GLY A 45 20.05 5.81 -11.60
C GLY A 45 19.89 4.57 -12.48
N GLU A 46 19.63 4.73 -13.77
CA GLU A 46 19.57 3.61 -14.73
C GLU A 46 20.95 2.96 -14.87
N TRP A 47 22.00 3.76 -15.03
CA TRP A 47 23.37 3.26 -15.10
C TRP A 47 23.79 2.48 -13.85
N LEU A 48 23.43 2.97 -12.65
CA LEU A 48 23.73 2.28 -11.40
C LEU A 48 22.94 0.97 -11.28
N ALA A 49 21.66 0.98 -11.64
CA ALA A 49 20.84 -0.22 -11.67
C ALA A 49 21.44 -1.25 -12.63
N ASP A 50 21.82 -0.85 -13.84
CA ASP A 50 22.46 -1.69 -14.85
C ASP A 50 23.75 -2.31 -14.31
N LEU A 51 24.60 -1.52 -13.64
CA LEU A 51 25.85 -1.98 -13.05
C LEU A 51 25.62 -3.05 -11.97
N ILE A 52 24.65 -2.83 -11.07
CA ILE A 52 24.32 -3.77 -9.99
C ILE A 52 23.72 -5.07 -10.55
N CYS A 53 22.95 -4.98 -11.64
CA CYS A 53 22.38 -6.12 -12.34
C CYS A 53 23.43 -7.08 -12.94
N LEU A 54 24.66 -6.61 -13.17
CA LEU A 54 25.75 -7.43 -13.69
C LEU A 54 26.24 -8.50 -12.70
N ILE A 55 25.91 -8.35 -11.41
CA ILE A 55 26.40 -9.20 -10.33
C ILE A 55 25.36 -10.29 -10.04
N PRO A 56 25.60 -11.55 -10.43
CA PRO A 56 24.66 -12.62 -10.14
C PRO A 56 24.62 -12.92 -8.64
N ILE A 57 23.44 -13.25 -8.11
CA ILE A 57 23.22 -13.66 -6.73
C ILE A 57 22.94 -15.16 -6.65
N HIS A 58 23.53 -15.83 -5.67
CA HIS A 58 23.29 -17.24 -5.41
C HIS A 58 22.06 -17.40 -4.51
N ILE A 59 20.96 -17.97 -5.03
CA ILE A 59 19.68 -17.97 -4.30
C ILE A 59 19.39 -19.29 -3.57
N ALA A 60 19.98 -20.41 -4.00
CA ALA A 60 19.77 -21.69 -3.35
C ALA A 60 20.84 -22.71 -3.70
N VAL A 61 21.04 -23.69 -2.82
CA VAL A 61 21.85 -24.88 -3.08
C VAL A 61 20.97 -26.12 -2.98
N CYS A 62 21.12 -27.06 -3.91
CA CYS A 62 20.49 -28.38 -3.85
C CYS A 62 21.54 -29.40 -3.39
N ARG A 63 21.39 -29.93 -2.18
CA ARG A 63 22.29 -30.94 -1.61
C ARG A 63 21.47 -32.02 -0.93
N GLU A 64 21.86 -33.29 -1.09
CA GLU A 64 21.25 -34.42 -0.39
C GLU A 64 19.71 -34.47 -0.54
N ASN A 65 19.21 -34.18 -1.75
CA ASN A 65 17.76 -34.09 -2.04
C ASN A 65 17.02 -33.02 -1.22
N ARG A 66 17.73 -32.02 -0.69
CA ARG A 66 17.16 -30.86 0.01
C ARG A 66 17.40 -29.60 -0.79
N PHE A 67 16.36 -28.79 -0.90
CA PHE A 67 16.45 -27.41 -1.37
C PHE A 67 16.84 -26.51 -0.20
N ILE A 68 17.99 -25.84 -0.29
CA ILE A 68 18.52 -24.98 0.78
C ILE A 68 18.57 -23.54 0.24
N PRO A 69 17.59 -22.70 0.57
CA PRO A 69 17.63 -21.29 0.23
C PRO A 69 18.81 -20.58 0.91
N LEU A 70 19.40 -19.64 0.19
CA LEU A 70 20.45 -18.77 0.71
C LEU A 70 19.86 -17.41 1.08
N LYS A 71 20.42 -16.78 2.11
CA LYS A 71 20.05 -15.43 2.52
C LYS A 71 20.99 -14.45 1.84
N ASP A 72 20.48 -13.63 0.93
CA ASP A 72 21.25 -12.58 0.27
C ASP A 72 22.56 -13.08 -0.40
N GLY A 73 22.54 -14.29 -0.98
CA GLY A 73 23.73 -14.89 -1.58
C GLY A 73 24.53 -15.82 -0.68
N VAL A 74 24.23 -15.85 0.62
CA VAL A 74 25.06 -16.50 1.65
C VAL A 74 24.31 -17.60 2.39
N PHE A 75 24.99 -18.72 2.65
CA PHE A 75 24.44 -19.78 3.48
C PHE A 75 24.36 -19.33 4.94
N SER A 76 23.19 -19.50 5.55
CA SER A 76 22.96 -19.24 6.97
C SER A 76 22.37 -20.47 7.64
N ALA A 77 23.13 -21.05 8.58
CA ALA A 77 22.67 -22.18 9.38
C ALA A 77 21.51 -21.80 10.32
N GLU A 78 21.46 -20.54 10.75
CA GLU A 78 20.35 -20.01 11.55
C GLU A 78 19.06 -19.92 10.73
N LEU A 79 19.15 -19.37 9.51
CA LEU A 79 18.03 -19.39 8.57
C LEU A 79 17.61 -20.82 8.26
N GLU A 80 18.55 -21.71 7.92
CA GLU A 80 18.20 -23.10 7.62
C GLU A 80 17.42 -23.74 8.78
N ARG A 81 17.84 -23.50 10.02
CA ARG A 81 17.18 -24.01 11.23
C ARG A 81 15.80 -23.39 11.44
N SER A 82 15.62 -22.09 11.20
CA SER A 82 14.32 -21.42 11.37
C SER A 82 13.29 -21.88 10.33
N LEU A 83 13.75 -22.30 9.14
CA LEU A 83 12.89 -22.82 8.07
C LEU A 83 12.46 -24.29 8.28
N LEU A 84 13.04 -25.02 9.23
CA LEU A 84 12.68 -26.42 9.47
C LEU A 84 11.27 -26.52 10.09
N GLY A 85 10.34 -27.11 9.33
CA GLY A 85 8.95 -27.28 9.78
C GLY A 85 8.12 -25.99 9.77
N ALA A 86 8.67 -24.89 9.23
CA ALA A 86 7.92 -23.64 9.06
C ALA A 86 6.84 -23.77 7.99
N GLU A 87 5.72 -23.07 8.18
CA GLU A 87 4.70 -22.95 7.14
C GLU A 87 5.24 -22.18 5.93
N VAL A 88 4.72 -22.50 4.73
CA VAL A 88 5.21 -21.94 3.48
C VAL A 88 5.17 -20.41 3.47
N THR A 89 4.14 -19.79 4.04
CA THR A 89 4.01 -18.32 4.14
C THR A 89 5.15 -17.70 4.95
N ARG A 90 5.50 -18.30 6.09
CA ARG A 90 6.65 -17.88 6.91
C ARG A 90 7.99 -18.06 6.20
N ILE A 91 8.12 -19.13 5.41
CA ILE A 91 9.31 -19.34 4.58
C ILE A 91 9.40 -18.21 3.54
N VAL A 92 8.30 -17.86 2.85
CA VAL A 92 8.26 -16.73 1.89
C VAL A 92 8.75 -15.43 2.53
N ASP A 93 8.28 -15.10 3.73
CA ASP A 93 8.69 -13.89 4.47
C ASP A 93 10.18 -13.87 4.84
N SER A 94 10.77 -15.05 5.02
CA SER A 94 12.17 -15.20 5.42
C SER A 94 13.15 -15.20 4.23
N LEU A 95 12.65 -15.37 3.00
CA LEU A 95 13.48 -15.39 1.80
C LEU A 95 13.78 -13.97 1.34
N THR A 96 15.07 -13.71 1.09
CA THR A 96 15.54 -12.42 0.58
C THR A 96 16.48 -12.57 -0.61
N PHE A 97 16.34 -11.68 -1.60
CA PHE A 97 17.24 -11.59 -2.76
C PHE A 97 18.25 -10.44 -2.66
N GLY A 98 18.52 -9.95 -1.44
CA GLY A 98 19.40 -8.80 -1.20
C GLY A 98 18.99 -7.56 -2.00
N TRP A 99 19.95 -6.94 -2.66
CA TRP A 99 19.75 -5.71 -3.45
C TRP A 99 18.78 -5.88 -4.63
N TYR A 100 18.56 -7.11 -5.12
CA TYR A 100 17.59 -7.36 -6.18
C TYR A 100 16.15 -7.10 -5.74
N GLU A 101 15.84 -7.11 -4.44
CA GLU A 101 14.50 -6.80 -3.95
C GLU A 101 14.14 -5.34 -4.19
N SER A 102 15.04 -4.40 -3.91
CA SER A 102 14.80 -2.99 -4.19
C SER A 102 14.58 -2.73 -5.69
N LEU A 103 15.19 -3.54 -6.55
CA LEU A 103 14.96 -3.48 -7.99
C LEU A 103 13.59 -4.06 -8.37
N PHE A 104 13.25 -5.26 -7.90
CA PHE A 104 11.99 -5.92 -8.25
C PHE A 104 10.76 -5.33 -7.56
N GLN A 105 10.91 -4.79 -6.36
CA GLN A 105 9.80 -4.32 -5.52
C GLN A 105 9.65 -2.81 -5.52
N SER A 106 10.63 -2.04 -6.04
CA SER A 106 10.50 -0.58 -6.12
C SER A 106 10.91 -0.03 -7.48
N TYR A 107 12.20 -0.09 -7.85
CA TYR A 107 12.69 0.63 -9.03
C TYR A 107 12.10 0.15 -10.36
N MET A 108 11.90 -1.16 -10.51
CA MET A 108 11.36 -1.81 -11.71
C MET A 108 10.06 -2.56 -11.44
N ALA A 109 9.37 -2.30 -10.34
CA ALA A 109 8.24 -3.12 -9.89
C ALA A 109 7.13 -3.26 -10.94
N SER A 110 6.78 -2.18 -11.64
CA SER A 110 5.77 -2.18 -12.71
C SER A 110 6.28 -2.68 -14.07
N LYS A 111 7.57 -3.00 -14.21
CA LYS A 111 8.12 -3.45 -15.49
C LYS A 111 7.78 -4.93 -15.72
N PRO A 112 7.44 -5.30 -16.97
CA PRO A 112 7.23 -6.70 -17.29
C PRO A 112 8.53 -7.49 -17.16
N VAL A 113 8.41 -8.79 -16.84
CA VAL A 113 9.56 -9.70 -16.70
C VAL A 113 9.42 -10.88 -17.67
N LYS A 114 10.54 -11.25 -18.28
CA LYS A 114 10.74 -12.54 -18.95
C LYS A 114 11.97 -13.19 -18.33
N VAL A 115 11.91 -14.51 -18.19
CA VAL A 115 12.88 -15.29 -17.43
C VAL A 115 13.67 -16.17 -18.39
N VAL A 116 15.01 -16.13 -18.28
CA VAL A 116 15.88 -17.11 -18.95
C VAL A 116 16.24 -18.19 -17.94
N SER A 117 16.17 -19.44 -18.35
CA SER A 117 16.85 -20.53 -17.65
C SER A 117 17.81 -21.25 -18.59
N SER A 118 18.98 -21.62 -18.07
CA SER A 118 19.95 -22.47 -18.76
C SER A 118 20.20 -23.72 -17.91
N MET A 119 19.95 -24.88 -18.48
CA MET A 119 20.09 -26.19 -17.82
C MET A 119 20.88 -27.13 -18.73
N GLY A 120 21.73 -27.96 -18.15
CA GLY A 120 22.58 -28.90 -18.90
C GLY A 120 23.73 -29.41 -18.04
N GLU A 121 24.46 -30.41 -18.56
CA GLU A 121 25.58 -31.05 -17.88
C GLU A 121 26.67 -30.04 -17.44
N GLN A 122 27.45 -30.41 -16.45
CA GLN A 122 28.51 -29.54 -15.93
C GLN A 122 29.50 -29.18 -17.04
N SER A 123 29.97 -27.93 -17.05
CA SER A 123 31.05 -27.46 -17.96
C SER A 123 30.72 -27.37 -19.46
N VAL A 124 29.46 -27.50 -19.88
CA VAL A 124 29.07 -27.33 -21.32
C VAL A 124 29.04 -25.86 -21.80
N GLY A 125 29.50 -24.89 -21.02
CA GLY A 125 29.51 -23.46 -21.45
C GLY A 125 28.22 -22.67 -21.19
N LYS A 126 27.33 -23.14 -20.29
CA LYS A 126 26.09 -22.43 -19.90
C LYS A 126 26.33 -20.99 -19.45
N SER A 127 27.25 -20.79 -18.50
CA SER A 127 27.61 -19.46 -17.98
C SER A 127 28.21 -18.57 -19.08
N PHE A 128 28.98 -19.16 -20.00
CA PHE A 128 29.55 -18.44 -21.14
C PHE A 128 28.46 -17.93 -22.09
N ALA A 129 27.46 -18.74 -22.39
CA ALA A 129 26.32 -18.34 -23.21
C ALA A 129 25.49 -17.25 -22.51
N LEU A 130 25.20 -17.39 -21.21
CA LEU A 130 24.44 -16.38 -20.45
C LEU A 130 25.16 -15.03 -20.33
N ASN A 131 26.49 -15.02 -20.17
CA ASN A 131 27.29 -13.79 -20.17
C ASN A 131 27.16 -13.02 -21.48
N HIS A 132 27.21 -13.71 -22.61
CA HIS A 132 27.10 -13.08 -23.93
C HIS A 132 25.67 -12.67 -24.28
N LEU A 133 24.70 -13.24 -23.59
CA LEU A 133 23.29 -13.02 -23.85
C LEU A 133 22.74 -11.83 -23.07
N ALA A 134 23.13 -11.67 -21.81
CA ALA A 134 22.63 -10.65 -20.91
C ALA A 134 23.68 -9.61 -20.48
N ASP A 135 24.86 -9.63 -21.12
CA ASP A 135 26.06 -8.86 -20.72
C ASP A 135 26.45 -9.07 -19.24
N THR A 136 26.10 -10.23 -18.68
CA THR A 136 26.31 -10.57 -17.26
C THR A 136 27.74 -11.05 -16.99
N SER A 137 28.17 -10.99 -15.72
CA SER A 137 29.54 -11.30 -15.29
C SER A 137 29.69 -12.65 -14.57
N PHE A 138 28.98 -13.71 -14.98
CA PHE A 138 29.15 -15.06 -14.40
C PHE A 138 30.58 -15.63 -14.56
N ALA A 139 31.41 -15.08 -15.45
CA ALA A 139 32.82 -15.46 -15.59
C ALA A 139 33.77 -14.71 -14.64
N GLY A 140 33.32 -13.59 -14.06
CA GLY A 140 34.10 -12.77 -13.13
C GLY A 140 33.85 -13.10 -11.67
N SER A 141 32.80 -13.85 -11.35
CA SER A 141 32.62 -14.39 -10.01
C SER A 141 33.70 -15.45 -9.78
N ALA A 142 34.63 -15.20 -8.86
CA ALA A 142 35.70 -16.14 -8.46
C ALA A 142 35.18 -17.46 -7.84
N MET A 143 33.86 -17.72 -7.90
CA MET A 143 33.18 -18.91 -7.43
C MET A 143 32.80 -19.80 -8.61
N ARG A 144 32.93 -21.12 -8.44
CA ARG A 144 32.36 -22.09 -9.38
C ARG A 144 30.84 -21.91 -9.41
N THR A 145 30.29 -21.26 -10.44
CA THR A 145 28.82 -21.13 -10.68
C THR A 145 28.17 -22.46 -11.10
N THR A 146 28.74 -23.61 -10.69
CA THR A 146 28.30 -24.95 -11.04
C THR A 146 27.48 -25.63 -9.95
N GLU A 147 27.44 -25.05 -8.75
CA GLU A 147 26.65 -25.57 -7.64
C GLU A 147 25.49 -24.61 -7.33
N GLY A 148 24.29 -25.17 -7.20
CA GLY A 148 23.09 -24.42 -6.82
C GLY A 148 22.39 -23.66 -7.95
N VAL A 149 21.54 -22.72 -7.55
CA VAL A 149 20.68 -21.91 -8.41
C VAL A 149 21.11 -20.46 -8.30
N TRP A 150 21.48 -19.86 -9.43
CA TRP A 150 21.94 -18.48 -9.51
C TRP A 150 20.92 -17.63 -10.26
N LEU A 151 20.74 -16.40 -9.80
CA LEU A 151 19.87 -15.41 -10.41
C LEU A 151 20.71 -14.23 -10.88
N SER A 152 20.45 -13.76 -12.10
CA SER A 152 20.96 -12.49 -12.61
C SER A 152 19.80 -11.76 -13.28
N PHE A 153 19.81 -10.45 -13.19
CA PHE A 153 18.82 -9.59 -13.83
C PHE A 153 19.53 -8.70 -14.86
N SER A 154 18.80 -8.20 -15.85
CA SER A 154 19.29 -7.18 -16.77
C SER A 154 18.12 -6.30 -17.19
N THR A 155 18.35 -4.99 -17.19
CA THR A 155 17.40 -3.95 -17.61
C THR A 155 17.24 -3.92 -19.13
N ALA A 156 18.29 -4.35 -19.85
CA ALA A 156 18.30 -4.55 -21.28
C ALA A 156 17.90 -6.00 -21.60
N ILE A 157 16.61 -6.20 -21.85
CA ILE A 157 16.11 -7.33 -22.65
C ILE A 157 16.23 -8.70 -21.94
N GLN A 158 15.21 -8.98 -21.14
CA GLN A 158 14.37 -10.18 -21.18
C GLN A 158 14.71 -11.29 -22.20
N ILE A 159 15.23 -12.44 -21.74
CA ILE A 159 15.57 -13.56 -22.62
C ILE A 159 14.99 -14.91 -22.12
N PHE A 160 14.71 -15.86 -23.01
CA PHE A 160 14.41 -17.27 -22.72
C PHE A 160 15.00 -18.12 -23.83
N THR A 161 16.03 -18.92 -23.51
CA THR A 161 16.33 -20.14 -24.27
C THR A 161 17.08 -21.14 -23.40
N THR A 162 16.51 -22.33 -23.29
CA THR A 162 17.27 -23.56 -23.18
C THR A 162 17.98 -23.82 -24.51
N GLY A 163 19.11 -23.14 -24.71
CA GLY A 163 20.09 -23.53 -25.72
C GLY A 163 20.95 -24.66 -25.15
N ILE A 164 21.15 -25.73 -25.92
CA ILE A 164 22.26 -26.65 -25.67
C ILE A 164 23.48 -25.99 -26.32
N PRO A 165 24.38 -25.36 -25.55
CA PRO A 165 25.60 -24.79 -26.09
C PRO A 165 26.47 -25.89 -26.72
N ASP A 166 27.26 -25.48 -27.72
CA ASP A 166 28.36 -26.27 -28.29
C ASP A 166 27.96 -27.48 -29.15
N VAL A 167 26.97 -27.31 -30.03
CA VAL A 167 26.54 -28.37 -30.95
C VAL A 167 27.27 -28.24 -32.30
N VAL A 168 28.01 -29.28 -32.67
CA VAL A 168 28.65 -29.41 -33.99
C VAL A 168 27.59 -29.63 -35.07
N ASP A 169 27.81 -29.12 -36.29
CA ASP A 169 26.83 -29.17 -37.38
C ASP A 169 26.33 -30.58 -37.72
N SER A 170 27.18 -31.61 -37.56
CA SER A 170 26.81 -33.01 -37.75
C SER A 170 25.70 -33.47 -36.80
N ASP A 171 25.65 -32.91 -35.59
CA ASP A 171 24.86 -33.43 -34.48
C ASP A 171 23.56 -32.63 -34.30
N LYS A 172 23.45 -31.44 -34.90
CA LYS A 172 22.26 -30.56 -34.81
C LYS A 172 20.97 -31.29 -35.19
N ASN A 173 21.01 -32.04 -36.30
CA ASN A 173 19.86 -32.78 -36.81
C ASN A 173 19.52 -34.00 -35.94
N GLU A 174 20.55 -34.66 -35.41
CA GLU A 174 20.39 -35.82 -34.53
C GLU A 174 19.78 -35.42 -33.19
N ILE A 175 20.31 -34.37 -32.55
CA ILE A 175 19.77 -33.80 -31.30
C ILE A 175 18.32 -33.35 -31.49
N THR A 176 18.04 -32.62 -32.58
CA THR A 176 16.67 -32.16 -32.86
C THR A 176 15.72 -33.35 -33.01
N ARG A 177 16.16 -34.41 -33.70
CA ARG A 177 15.37 -35.63 -33.90
C ARG A 177 15.19 -36.41 -32.58
N GLU A 178 16.24 -36.55 -31.79
CA GLU A 178 16.22 -37.27 -30.51
C GLU A 178 15.27 -36.62 -29.52
N PHE A 179 15.40 -35.31 -29.29
CA PHE A 179 14.49 -34.59 -28.40
C PHE A 179 13.05 -34.60 -28.94
N SER A 180 12.86 -34.47 -30.25
CA SER A 180 11.53 -34.58 -30.86
C SER A 180 10.87 -35.94 -30.60
N LEU A 181 11.64 -37.02 -30.66
CA LEU A 181 11.14 -38.38 -30.38
C LEU A 181 10.85 -38.57 -28.89
N LYS A 182 11.76 -38.11 -28.00
CA LYS A 182 11.57 -38.18 -26.55
C LYS A 182 10.33 -37.40 -26.10
N PHE A 183 10.15 -36.17 -26.58
CA PHE A 183 8.97 -35.38 -26.23
C PHE A 183 7.68 -35.93 -26.82
N ARG A 184 7.68 -36.46 -28.05
CA ARG A 184 6.52 -37.17 -28.59
C ARG A 184 6.14 -38.38 -27.74
N LYS A 185 7.13 -39.15 -27.28
CA LYS A 185 6.89 -40.27 -26.39
C LYS A 185 6.29 -39.83 -25.05
N ILE A 186 6.84 -38.78 -24.43
CA ILE A 186 6.28 -38.20 -23.19
C ILE A 186 4.84 -37.74 -23.39
N VAL A 187 4.55 -37.01 -24.47
CA VAL A 187 3.17 -36.56 -24.78
C VAL A 187 2.24 -37.75 -25.04
N GLN A 188 2.73 -38.82 -25.67
CA GLN A 188 1.94 -40.04 -25.92
C GLN A 188 1.68 -40.84 -24.64
N ASP A 189 2.67 -40.94 -23.75
CA ASP A 189 2.57 -41.72 -22.52
C ASP A 189 1.77 -40.96 -21.44
N GLU A 190 1.99 -39.65 -21.31
CA GLU A 190 1.43 -38.81 -20.24
C GLU A 190 0.24 -37.93 -20.69
N GLN A 191 -0.08 -37.89 -21.99
CA GLN A 191 -1.22 -37.13 -22.56
C GLN A 191 -1.24 -35.68 -22.06
N ASP A 192 -2.39 -35.13 -21.66
CA ASP A 192 -2.50 -33.76 -21.13
C ASP A 192 -1.87 -33.57 -19.74
N SER A 193 -1.32 -34.63 -19.15
CA SER A 193 -0.70 -34.62 -17.82
C SER A 193 0.81 -34.39 -17.82
N ASN A 194 1.40 -34.02 -18.96
CA ASN A 194 2.85 -33.81 -19.08
C ASN A 194 3.28 -32.35 -18.82
N PHE A 195 4.58 -32.15 -18.54
CA PHE A 195 5.12 -30.82 -18.25
C PHE A 195 5.08 -29.85 -19.46
N ILE A 196 5.11 -30.34 -20.70
CA ILE A 196 5.02 -29.50 -21.91
C ILE A 196 3.61 -28.89 -22.02
N SER A 197 2.58 -29.70 -21.82
CA SER A 197 1.19 -29.24 -21.82
C SER A 197 0.89 -28.34 -20.61
N ARG A 198 1.33 -28.75 -19.40
CA ARG A 198 0.99 -28.06 -18.14
C ARG A 198 1.86 -26.84 -17.81
N LEU A 199 3.17 -26.91 -18.04
CA LEU A 199 4.12 -25.83 -17.69
C LEU A 199 4.39 -24.90 -18.88
N HIS A 200 4.47 -25.46 -20.08
CA HIS A 200 4.83 -24.70 -21.29
C HIS A 200 3.62 -24.35 -22.18
N ALA A 201 2.40 -24.68 -21.75
CA ALA A 201 1.16 -24.46 -22.53
C ALA A 201 1.25 -25.01 -23.97
N GLY A 202 1.93 -26.15 -24.13
CA GLY A 202 2.18 -26.79 -25.43
C GLY A 202 3.24 -26.11 -26.31
N LYS A 203 3.91 -25.06 -25.81
CA LYS A 203 4.88 -24.25 -26.58
C LYS A 203 6.30 -24.51 -26.10
N LEU A 204 7.01 -25.41 -26.80
CA LEU A 204 8.42 -25.70 -26.54
C LEU A 204 9.24 -25.54 -27.83
N ASN A 205 10.25 -24.68 -27.79
CA ASN A 205 11.22 -24.51 -28.88
C ASN A 205 12.57 -25.02 -28.40
N ILE A 206 13.21 -25.86 -29.21
CA ILE A 206 14.56 -26.39 -28.96
C ILE A 206 15.47 -25.78 -30.02
N ILE A 207 16.53 -25.13 -29.56
CA ILE A 207 17.48 -24.48 -30.46
C ILE A 207 18.85 -25.11 -30.21
N PRO A 208 19.34 -25.96 -31.14
CA PRO A 208 20.71 -26.46 -31.06
C PRO A 208 21.66 -25.29 -31.33
N TRP A 209 22.45 -24.92 -30.32
CA TRP A 209 23.27 -23.73 -30.40
C TRP A 209 24.60 -24.04 -31.10
N PRO A 210 25.10 -23.19 -32.02
CA PRO A 210 26.37 -23.45 -32.71
C PRO A 210 27.56 -23.57 -31.76
N VAL A 211 28.67 -24.13 -32.26
CA VAL A 211 29.96 -24.24 -31.56
C VAL A 211 30.41 -22.89 -31.00
N ILE A 212 30.91 -22.90 -29.76
CA ILE A 212 31.33 -21.68 -29.05
C ILE A 212 32.44 -20.97 -29.85
N GLU A 213 32.45 -19.63 -29.82
CA GLU A 213 33.38 -18.76 -30.57
C GLU A 213 33.23 -18.77 -32.10
N SER A 214 32.24 -19.49 -32.66
CA SER A 214 31.91 -19.37 -34.09
C SER A 214 31.18 -18.06 -34.41
N ASN A 215 31.22 -17.61 -35.68
CA ASN A 215 30.47 -16.40 -36.08
C ASN A 215 28.95 -16.63 -35.94
N GLU A 216 28.48 -17.84 -36.26
CA GLU A 216 27.08 -18.22 -36.13
C GLU A 216 26.59 -18.21 -34.68
N PHE A 217 27.43 -18.65 -33.74
CA PHE A 217 27.16 -18.57 -32.29
C PHE A 217 26.76 -17.16 -31.88
N TYR A 218 27.52 -16.15 -32.33
CA TYR A 218 27.23 -14.75 -31.99
C TYR A 218 26.04 -14.18 -32.75
N ARG A 219 25.83 -14.57 -34.01
CA ARG A 219 24.67 -14.10 -34.80
C ARG A 219 23.35 -14.58 -34.22
N LEU A 220 23.32 -15.79 -33.65
CA LEU A 220 22.10 -16.38 -33.11
C LEU A 220 21.53 -15.55 -31.93
N PHE A 221 22.38 -14.90 -31.14
CA PHE A 221 21.94 -14.00 -30.05
C PHE A 221 21.06 -12.85 -30.55
N ASN A 222 21.41 -12.23 -31.70
CA ASN A 222 20.60 -11.15 -32.27
C ASN A 222 19.25 -11.65 -32.75
N THR A 223 19.21 -12.80 -33.43
CA THR A 223 17.97 -13.44 -33.86
C THR A 223 17.11 -13.79 -32.65
N LEU A 224 17.73 -14.32 -31.60
CA LEU A 224 17.04 -14.70 -30.39
C LEU A 224 16.45 -13.49 -29.67
N ASN A 225 17.23 -12.43 -29.50
CA ASN A 225 16.78 -11.17 -28.93
C ASN A 225 15.51 -10.65 -29.65
N ASN A 226 15.50 -10.66 -30.99
CA ASN A 226 14.33 -10.26 -31.78
C ASN A 226 13.09 -11.15 -31.55
N LEU A 227 13.28 -12.47 -31.40
CA LEU A 227 12.17 -13.39 -31.10
C LEU A 227 11.60 -13.14 -29.70
N LEU A 228 12.48 -12.87 -28.74
CA LEU A 228 12.14 -12.65 -27.35
C LEU A 228 11.44 -11.33 -27.13
N GLN A 229 11.86 -10.26 -27.80
CA GLN A 229 11.15 -8.98 -27.79
C GLN A 229 9.69 -9.13 -28.24
N LYS A 230 9.44 -10.00 -29.23
CA LYS A 230 8.09 -10.29 -29.77
C LYS A 230 7.27 -11.25 -28.90
N GLN A 231 7.90 -11.97 -27.98
CA GLN A 231 7.20 -12.91 -27.11
C GLN A 231 6.31 -12.17 -26.10
N THR A 232 5.11 -12.70 -25.88
CA THR A 232 4.20 -12.21 -24.83
C THR A 232 4.84 -12.37 -23.47
N THR A 233 4.81 -11.31 -22.66
CA THR A 233 5.32 -11.30 -21.29
C THR A 233 4.48 -12.23 -20.42
N THR A 234 5.13 -13.13 -19.67
CA THR A 234 4.44 -14.06 -18.74
C THR A 234 4.21 -13.44 -17.36
N HIS A 235 5.06 -12.50 -16.95
CA HIS A 235 4.91 -11.73 -15.72
C HIS A 235 4.76 -10.26 -16.09
N HIS A 236 3.66 -9.65 -15.69
CA HIS A 236 3.33 -8.28 -16.08
C HIS A 236 4.06 -7.24 -15.23
N ALA A 237 4.47 -7.63 -14.03
CA ALA A 237 5.18 -6.79 -13.08
C ALA A 237 6.33 -7.57 -12.41
N ALA A 238 7.43 -6.87 -12.12
CA ALA A 238 8.61 -7.45 -11.50
C ALA A 238 8.40 -7.77 -10.01
N GLY A 239 7.57 -6.97 -9.32
CA GLY A 239 7.20 -7.24 -7.93
C GLY A 239 6.38 -8.52 -7.82
N GLU A 240 5.45 -8.72 -8.76
CA GLU A 240 4.74 -9.99 -8.95
C GLU A 240 5.70 -11.15 -9.15
N PHE A 241 6.66 -11.03 -10.06
CA PHE A 241 7.64 -12.08 -10.33
C PHE A 241 8.47 -12.43 -9.09
N SER A 242 8.91 -11.43 -8.33
CA SER A 242 9.63 -11.64 -7.08
C SER A 242 8.79 -12.44 -6.09
N HIS A 243 7.51 -12.12 -5.92
CA HIS A 243 6.61 -12.88 -5.06
C HIS A 243 6.47 -14.33 -5.56
N THR A 244 6.22 -14.54 -6.85
CA THR A 244 6.14 -15.88 -7.46
C THR A 244 7.40 -16.70 -7.22
N LEU A 245 8.59 -16.13 -7.41
CA LEU A 245 9.85 -16.82 -7.22
C LEU A 245 10.08 -17.20 -5.76
N LYS A 246 9.81 -16.29 -4.82
CA LYS A 246 9.89 -16.60 -3.38
C LYS A 246 8.92 -17.71 -2.99
N THR A 247 7.68 -17.66 -3.46
CA THR A 247 6.69 -18.70 -3.16
C THR A 247 7.10 -20.05 -3.75
N LEU A 248 7.65 -20.08 -4.97
CA LEU A 248 8.17 -21.30 -5.57
C LEU A 248 9.31 -21.89 -4.73
N MET A 249 10.28 -21.07 -4.34
CA MET A 249 11.40 -21.49 -3.49
C MET A 249 10.94 -21.99 -2.12
N ALA A 250 9.96 -21.32 -1.52
CA ALA A 250 9.38 -21.71 -0.23
C ALA A 250 8.68 -23.07 -0.32
N LYS A 251 7.91 -23.31 -1.38
CA LYS A 251 7.27 -24.59 -1.64
C LYS A 251 8.28 -25.72 -1.89
N LEU A 252 9.34 -25.45 -2.64
CA LEU A 252 10.45 -26.40 -2.84
C LEU A 252 11.14 -26.74 -1.50
N LYS A 253 11.36 -25.75 -0.63
CA LYS A 253 11.93 -25.97 0.71
C LYS A 253 11.00 -26.82 1.58
N ALA A 254 9.69 -26.56 1.53
CA ALA A 254 8.68 -27.29 2.31
C ALA A 254 8.26 -28.63 1.68
N ASN A 255 8.73 -28.95 0.47
CA ASN A 255 8.22 -30.06 -0.36
C ASN A 255 6.68 -30.01 -0.54
N ASP A 256 6.12 -28.81 -0.63
CA ASP A 256 4.69 -28.58 -0.88
C ASP A 256 4.42 -28.53 -2.39
N TRP A 257 3.68 -29.53 -2.89
CA TRP A 257 3.30 -29.65 -4.30
C TRP A 257 1.88 -29.13 -4.61
N GLY A 258 1.20 -28.50 -3.65
CA GLY A 258 -0.09 -27.85 -3.86
C GLY A 258 0.00 -26.68 -4.85
N ALA A 259 -1.12 -26.13 -5.30
CA ALA A 259 -1.07 -25.07 -6.31
C ALA A 259 -0.36 -23.80 -5.80
N LEU A 260 0.52 -23.23 -6.63
CA LEU A 260 1.26 -22.01 -6.32
C LEU A 260 0.33 -20.81 -6.08
N SER A 261 -0.73 -20.70 -6.90
CA SER A 261 -1.72 -19.62 -6.82
C SER A 261 -2.44 -19.56 -5.47
N HIS A 262 -2.78 -20.70 -4.87
CA HIS A 262 -3.40 -20.76 -3.54
C HIS A 262 -2.45 -20.24 -2.46
N THR A 263 -1.18 -20.70 -2.47
CA THR A 263 -0.17 -20.22 -1.52
C THR A 263 0.08 -18.72 -1.67
N MET A 264 0.18 -18.21 -2.90
CA MET A 264 0.36 -16.77 -3.15
C MET A 264 -0.85 -15.95 -2.68
N ALA A 265 -2.07 -16.45 -2.89
CA ALA A 265 -3.30 -15.79 -2.42
C ALA A 265 -3.37 -15.75 -0.89
N ALA A 266 -3.05 -16.87 -0.23
CA ALA A 266 -3.00 -16.96 1.23
C ALA A 266 -1.97 -16.00 1.83
N HIS A 267 -0.75 -16.00 1.30
CA HIS A 267 0.34 -15.12 1.73
C HIS A 267 -0.03 -13.64 1.55
N ARG A 268 -0.58 -13.27 0.40
CA ARG A 268 -1.02 -11.88 0.14
C ARG A 268 -2.12 -11.46 1.11
N ALA A 269 -3.12 -12.31 1.36
CA ALA A 269 -4.20 -12.01 2.27
C ALA A 269 -3.69 -11.83 3.72
N GLN A 270 -2.77 -12.68 4.17
CA GLN A 270 -2.16 -12.59 5.50
C GLN A 270 -1.33 -11.30 5.65
N SER A 271 -0.57 -10.92 4.62
CA SER A 271 0.21 -9.68 4.60
C SER A 271 -0.70 -8.44 4.72
N LEU A 272 -1.77 -8.40 3.94
CA LEU A 272 -2.78 -7.32 4.02
C LEU A 272 -3.47 -7.30 5.38
N LEU A 273 -3.79 -8.46 5.95
CA LEU A 273 -4.42 -8.57 7.26
C LEU A 273 -3.54 -8.00 8.38
N GLY A 274 -2.22 -8.22 8.32
CA GLY A 274 -1.27 -7.66 9.28
C GLY A 274 -1.18 -6.13 9.23
N LEU A 275 -1.39 -5.53 8.04
CA LEU A 275 -1.29 -4.09 7.81
C LEU A 275 -2.64 -3.35 7.89
N LEU A 276 -3.75 -4.08 7.78
CA LEU A 276 -5.13 -3.55 7.85
C LEU A 276 -5.38 -2.61 9.05
N PRO A 277 -4.90 -2.91 10.28
CA PRO A 277 -5.11 -2.02 11.41
C PRO A 277 -4.54 -0.62 11.19
N LYS A 278 -3.31 -0.56 10.69
CA LYS A 278 -2.59 0.69 10.44
C LYS A 278 -3.19 1.44 9.27
N ALA A 279 -3.57 0.71 8.23
CA ALA A 279 -4.25 1.25 7.06
C ALA A 279 -5.56 1.95 7.45
N LEU A 280 -6.43 1.32 8.24
CA LEU A 280 -7.67 1.96 8.70
C LEU A 280 -7.42 3.11 9.69
N GLN A 281 -6.45 2.95 10.60
CA GLN A 281 -6.11 4.00 11.58
C GLN A 281 -5.57 5.27 10.92
N THR A 282 -4.65 5.14 9.96
CA THR A 282 -3.83 6.27 9.45
C THR A 282 -3.85 6.47 7.93
N GLY A 283 -4.39 5.55 7.14
CA GLY A 283 -4.40 5.65 5.67
C GLY A 283 -3.05 5.28 5.06
N LEU A 284 -2.17 4.67 5.86
CA LEU A 284 -0.77 4.37 5.55
C LEU A 284 -0.46 2.93 5.95
N THR A 285 0.50 2.29 5.28
CA THR A 285 1.02 0.99 5.69
C THR A 285 2.02 1.10 6.85
N GLU A 286 2.79 2.19 6.88
CA GLU A 286 3.79 2.46 7.91
C GLU A 286 3.92 3.97 8.16
N THR A 287 4.23 4.36 9.40
CA THR A 287 4.42 5.78 9.77
C THR A 287 5.84 6.11 10.20
N GLU A 288 6.65 5.11 10.54
CA GLU A 288 8.03 5.25 10.98
C GLU A 288 8.84 4.13 10.34
N PRO A 289 10.03 4.39 9.76
CA PRO A 289 10.78 5.65 9.81
C PRO A 289 10.28 6.74 8.84
N SER A 290 9.52 6.38 7.82
CA SER A 290 8.90 7.30 6.85
C SER A 290 7.43 6.99 6.66
N LEU A 291 6.67 7.96 6.16
CA LEU A 291 5.26 7.76 5.82
C LEU A 291 5.18 6.92 4.54
N GLU A 292 4.70 5.68 4.66
CA GLU A 292 4.48 4.79 3.52
C GLU A 292 3.00 4.75 3.16
N PRO A 293 2.60 5.26 1.97
CA PRO A 293 1.22 5.23 1.52
C PRO A 293 0.77 3.83 1.11
N LEU A 294 -0.54 3.65 0.97
CA LEU A 294 -1.11 2.41 0.44
C LEU A 294 -0.69 2.22 -1.03
N LYS A 295 -0.01 1.10 -1.29
CA LYS A 295 0.49 0.72 -2.61
C LYS A 295 -0.01 -0.64 -3.05
N ASN A 296 0.02 -0.88 -4.36
CA ASN A 296 -0.09 -2.22 -4.91
C ASN A 296 1.27 -2.93 -4.76
N PHE A 297 1.28 -4.07 -4.06
CA PHE A 297 2.50 -4.81 -3.75
C PHE A 297 3.15 -5.54 -4.93
N ASP A 298 2.47 -5.63 -6.07
CA ASP A 298 3.05 -6.23 -7.27
C ASP A 298 3.70 -5.19 -8.18
N THR A 299 3.21 -3.94 -8.18
CA THR A 299 3.66 -2.87 -9.09
C THR A 299 4.34 -1.69 -8.40
N ASP A 300 4.28 -1.62 -7.07
CA ASP A 300 4.72 -0.50 -6.22
C ASP A 300 4.04 0.84 -6.53
N LEU A 301 2.91 0.81 -7.24
CA LEU A 301 2.14 2.00 -7.56
C LEU A 301 1.20 2.37 -6.40
N PHE A 302 1.08 3.67 -6.14
CA PHE A 302 0.14 4.20 -5.16
C PHE A 302 -1.31 3.88 -5.52
N ILE A 303 -2.15 3.71 -4.51
CA ILE A 303 -3.60 3.60 -4.71
C ILE A 303 -4.17 4.99 -4.88
N GLU A 304 -4.66 5.30 -6.08
CA GLU A 304 -5.25 6.59 -6.41
C GLU A 304 -6.68 6.71 -5.88
N LYS A 305 -6.82 7.00 -4.58
CA LYS A 305 -8.09 7.36 -3.95
C LYS A 305 -7.90 8.54 -3.00
N PRO A 306 -8.84 9.50 -2.96
CA PRO A 306 -8.84 10.54 -1.94
C PRO A 306 -8.95 9.94 -0.53
N ASP A 307 -8.17 10.47 0.40
CA ASP A 307 -8.19 10.10 1.82
C ASP A 307 -7.98 11.35 2.69
N THR A 308 -8.14 11.19 3.99
CA THR A 308 -7.96 12.19 5.02
C THR A 308 -6.68 11.93 5.82
N GLU A 309 -6.09 12.98 6.40
CA GLU A 309 -5.00 12.87 7.38
C GLU A 309 -5.51 12.49 8.79
N ALA A 310 -6.83 12.36 8.95
CA ALA A 310 -7.46 11.97 10.20
C ALA A 310 -6.94 10.63 10.72
N ARG A 311 -6.77 10.56 12.04
CA ARG A 311 -6.41 9.34 12.76
C ARG A 311 -7.63 8.82 13.51
N PHE A 312 -8.03 7.60 13.21
CA PHE A 312 -9.18 6.94 13.84
C PHE A 312 -8.75 6.04 14.99
N SER A 313 -9.66 5.73 15.91
CA SER A 313 -9.43 4.75 16.97
C SER A 313 -10.14 3.44 16.63
N ILE A 314 -9.40 2.33 16.63
CA ILE A 314 -9.90 0.96 16.38
C ILE A 314 -9.26 0.03 17.42
N PRO A 315 -9.81 -0.03 18.64
CA PRO A 315 -9.25 -0.78 19.76
C PRO A 315 -9.01 -2.27 19.49
N THR A 316 -9.86 -2.92 18.67
CA THR A 316 -9.75 -4.37 18.41
C THR A 316 -8.47 -4.76 17.67
N LEU A 317 -7.82 -3.81 17.00
CA LEU A 317 -6.76 -4.13 16.04
C LEU A 317 -5.35 -3.66 16.44
N LEU A 318 -5.21 -2.68 17.33
CA LEU A 318 -3.93 -2.13 17.81
C LEU A 318 -4.10 -1.50 19.19
N GLU A 319 -2.98 -1.18 19.86
CA GLU A 319 -2.93 -0.15 20.90
C GLU A 319 -3.32 1.20 20.28
N ALA A 320 -4.63 1.45 20.19
CA ALA A 320 -5.19 2.64 19.58
C ALA A 320 -5.14 3.82 20.56
N PRO A 321 -5.04 5.07 20.07
CA PRO A 321 -5.25 6.24 20.92
C PRO A 321 -6.62 6.14 21.59
N ASP A 322 -6.70 6.64 22.83
CA ASP A 322 -7.95 6.69 23.58
C ASP A 322 -9.07 7.24 22.67
N ARG A 323 -10.17 6.47 22.60
CA ARG A 323 -11.34 6.78 21.76
C ARG A 323 -11.84 8.20 22.02
N ASP A 324 -11.85 8.65 23.27
CA ASP A 324 -12.29 9.99 23.64
C ASP A 324 -11.33 11.06 23.08
N VAL A 325 -10.02 10.83 23.13
CA VAL A 325 -8.99 11.75 22.61
C VAL A 325 -9.02 11.82 21.09
N ALA A 326 -9.12 10.66 20.42
CA ALA A 326 -9.19 10.58 18.97
C ALA A 326 -10.42 11.34 18.45
N LEU A 327 -11.60 11.07 19.01
CA LEU A 327 -12.84 11.74 18.59
C LEU A 327 -12.79 13.24 18.84
N LEU A 328 -12.28 13.68 19.99
CA LEU A 328 -12.13 15.10 20.28
C LEU A 328 -11.20 15.80 19.28
N THR A 329 -10.10 15.14 18.90
CA THR A 329 -9.18 15.67 17.90
C THR A 329 -9.87 15.86 16.55
N LEU A 330 -10.70 14.89 16.13
CA LEU A 330 -11.49 15.01 14.90
C LEU A 330 -12.49 16.16 14.97
N CYS A 331 -13.18 16.32 16.09
CA CYS A 331 -14.12 17.42 16.30
C CYS A 331 -13.43 18.80 16.24
N ASN A 332 -12.23 18.92 16.82
CA ASN A 332 -11.49 20.19 16.87
C ASN A 332 -10.87 20.57 15.51
N ASN A 333 -10.54 19.58 14.68
CA ASN A 333 -9.99 19.80 13.35
C ASN A 333 -11.05 20.19 12.31
N TRP A 334 -12.34 20.16 12.68
CA TRP A 334 -13.40 20.65 11.82
C TRP A 334 -13.40 22.19 11.77
N ASP A 335 -13.35 22.74 10.58
CA ASP A 335 -13.28 24.18 10.30
C ASP A 335 -14.46 24.97 10.89
N GLN A 336 -15.65 24.35 10.96
CA GLN A 336 -16.85 24.95 11.52
C GLN A 336 -17.01 24.72 13.03
N ALA A 337 -16.01 24.13 13.71
CA ALA A 337 -16.11 23.78 15.12
C ALA A 337 -16.37 25.00 16.02
N SER A 338 -15.79 26.16 15.67
CA SER A 338 -15.93 27.42 16.40
C SER A 338 -17.33 28.06 16.29
N LEU A 339 -18.12 27.70 15.28
CA LEU A 339 -19.44 28.29 15.02
C LEU A 339 -20.57 27.63 15.81
N ARG A 340 -20.24 26.72 16.72
CA ARG A 340 -21.22 25.88 17.42
C ARG A 340 -22.38 26.66 18.05
N GLN A 341 -22.07 27.71 18.80
CA GLN A 341 -23.11 28.51 19.46
C GLN A 341 -23.73 29.55 18.51
N GLN A 342 -23.17 29.79 17.31
CA GLN A 342 -23.73 30.75 16.35
C GLN A 342 -24.84 30.14 15.48
N ARG A 343 -24.93 28.81 15.44
CA ARG A 343 -25.92 28.04 14.69
C ARG A 343 -26.87 27.33 15.65
N THR A 344 -27.96 26.77 15.12
CA THR A 344 -28.81 25.90 15.95
C THR A 344 -28.04 24.63 16.31
N GLU A 345 -28.12 24.21 17.57
CA GLU A 345 -27.34 23.06 18.06
C GLU A 345 -27.67 21.77 17.31
N SER A 346 -28.94 21.58 16.91
CA SER A 346 -29.37 20.40 16.14
C SER A 346 -28.75 20.34 14.74
N GLU A 347 -28.68 21.47 14.03
CA GLU A 347 -28.07 21.53 12.71
C GLU A 347 -26.55 21.37 12.81
N TRP A 348 -25.91 22.06 13.76
CA TRP A 348 -24.46 21.97 13.92
C TRP A 348 -24.00 20.55 14.29
N ILE A 349 -24.72 19.84 15.17
CA ILE A 349 -24.42 18.44 15.52
C ILE A 349 -24.68 17.48 14.36
N ALA A 350 -25.71 17.75 13.54
CA ALA A 350 -25.98 16.95 12.34
C ALA A 350 -24.86 17.10 11.31
N ASP A 351 -24.43 18.33 11.05
CA ASP A 351 -23.33 18.64 10.13
C ASP A 351 -22.00 18.05 10.61
N LEU A 352 -21.66 18.19 11.91
CA LEU A 352 -20.47 17.56 12.49
C LEU A 352 -20.53 16.03 12.33
N SER A 353 -21.69 15.43 12.62
CA SER A 353 -21.87 13.98 12.45
C SER A 353 -21.68 13.57 10.99
N SER A 354 -22.19 14.35 10.04
CA SER A 354 -22.03 14.10 8.61
C SER A 354 -20.57 14.22 8.17
N HIS A 355 -19.86 15.25 8.65
CA HIS A 355 -18.44 15.44 8.41
C HIS A 355 -17.60 14.27 8.92
N LEU A 356 -17.81 13.84 10.17
CA LEU A 356 -17.10 12.69 10.75
C LEU A 356 -17.34 11.40 9.96
N ASN A 357 -18.59 11.15 9.53
CA ASN A 357 -18.91 9.99 8.70
C ASN A 357 -18.24 10.08 7.32
N HIS A 358 -18.21 11.27 6.72
CA HIS A 358 -17.53 11.47 5.44
C HIS A 358 -16.03 11.16 5.51
N LEU A 359 -15.35 11.61 6.57
CA LEU A 359 -13.94 11.28 6.80
C LEU A 359 -13.72 9.75 6.94
N ALA A 360 -14.60 9.08 7.68
CA ALA A 360 -14.55 7.63 7.83
C ALA A 360 -14.81 6.88 6.52
N ASP A 361 -15.79 7.35 5.72
CA ASP A 361 -16.12 6.77 4.42
C ASP A 361 -14.95 6.88 3.44
N MET A 362 -14.31 8.05 3.34
CA MET A 362 -13.10 8.22 2.52
C MET A 362 -12.01 7.20 2.88
N ARG A 363 -11.74 7.04 4.18
CA ARG A 363 -10.72 6.09 4.66
C ARG A 363 -11.09 4.64 4.34
N ILE A 364 -12.34 4.25 4.61
CA ILE A 364 -12.83 2.89 4.35
C ILE A 364 -12.79 2.57 2.86
N ASP A 365 -13.16 3.53 2.01
CA ASP A 365 -13.15 3.38 0.56
C ASP A 365 -11.72 3.27 0.02
N HIS A 366 -10.78 4.08 0.51
CA HIS A 366 -9.37 4.00 0.14
C HIS A 366 -8.76 2.64 0.52
N VAL A 367 -8.97 2.17 1.76
CA VAL A 367 -8.49 0.87 2.23
C VAL A 367 -9.15 -0.28 1.46
N SER A 368 -10.44 -0.17 1.12
CA SER A 368 -11.16 -1.17 0.34
C SER A 368 -10.63 -1.28 -1.09
N GLU A 369 -10.30 -0.15 -1.72
CA GLU A 369 -9.64 -0.11 -3.02
C GLU A 369 -8.24 -0.73 -2.94
N TRP A 370 -7.47 -0.41 -1.91
CA TRP A 370 -6.13 -0.98 -1.70
C TRP A 370 -6.17 -2.51 -1.58
N ILE A 371 -7.10 -3.05 -0.80
CA ILE A 371 -7.33 -4.50 -0.69
C ILE A 371 -7.74 -5.06 -2.06
N SER A 372 -8.67 -4.43 -2.76
CA SER A 372 -9.18 -4.92 -4.03
C SER A 372 -8.10 -4.94 -5.12
N SER A 373 -7.30 -3.88 -5.21
CA SER A 373 -6.16 -3.76 -6.13
C SER A 373 -5.11 -4.85 -5.88
N ASN A 374 -4.76 -5.11 -4.62
CA ASN A 374 -3.81 -6.16 -4.25
C ASN A 374 -4.34 -7.59 -4.42
N LEU A 375 -5.66 -7.75 -4.53
CA LEU A 375 -6.31 -9.04 -4.72
C LEU A 375 -6.78 -9.29 -6.17
N ALA A 376 -6.73 -8.30 -7.05
CA ALA A 376 -7.37 -8.33 -8.37
C ALA A 376 -6.95 -9.51 -9.25
N ARG A 377 -5.70 -9.98 -9.14
CA ARG A 377 -5.19 -11.12 -9.93
C ARG A 377 -5.62 -12.50 -9.40
N PHE A 378 -6.10 -12.59 -8.16
CA PHE A 378 -6.51 -13.87 -7.57
C PHE A 378 -8.00 -14.10 -7.86
N GLN A 379 -8.27 -14.87 -8.92
CA GLN A 379 -9.63 -15.07 -9.46
C GLN A 379 -10.47 -16.07 -8.66
N THR A 380 -9.86 -16.85 -7.75
CA THR A 380 -10.52 -17.91 -6.98
C THR A 380 -10.85 -17.47 -5.56
N SER A 381 -12.04 -17.84 -5.08
CA SER A 381 -12.38 -17.68 -3.65
C SER A 381 -11.40 -18.50 -2.82
N HIS A 382 -10.77 -17.83 -1.85
CA HIS A 382 -9.79 -18.42 -0.95
C HIS A 382 -10.18 -18.08 0.48
N ALA A 383 -10.14 -19.06 1.39
CA ALA A 383 -10.55 -18.87 2.79
C ALA A 383 -9.84 -17.68 3.46
N SER A 384 -8.53 -17.52 3.25
CA SER A 384 -7.77 -16.37 3.78
C SER A 384 -8.22 -15.01 3.20
N ILE A 385 -8.68 -14.97 1.95
CA ILE A 385 -9.22 -13.74 1.34
C ILE A 385 -10.58 -13.41 1.96
N GLU A 386 -11.43 -14.41 2.16
CA GLU A 386 -12.73 -14.25 2.81
C GLU A 386 -12.57 -13.79 4.27
N GLU A 387 -11.60 -14.34 4.98
CA GLU A 387 -11.23 -13.91 6.34
C GLU A 387 -10.78 -12.44 6.36
N LEU A 388 -9.89 -12.04 5.46
CA LEU A 388 -9.46 -10.64 5.32
C LEU A 388 -10.65 -9.71 5.07
N ARG A 389 -11.54 -10.07 4.14
CA ARG A 389 -12.73 -9.28 3.83
C ARG A 389 -13.67 -9.16 5.02
N ARG A 390 -13.91 -10.26 5.75
CA ARG A 390 -14.73 -10.27 6.97
C ARG A 390 -14.14 -9.37 8.05
N THR A 391 -12.83 -9.47 8.28
CA THR A 391 -12.13 -8.65 9.29
C THR A 391 -12.17 -7.17 8.91
N CYS A 392 -11.94 -6.84 7.64
CA CYS A 392 -12.05 -5.46 7.13
C CYS A 392 -13.46 -4.89 7.32
N SER A 393 -14.51 -5.66 6.99
CA SER A 393 -15.90 -5.23 7.20
C SER A 393 -16.24 -5.00 8.67
N SER A 394 -15.79 -5.90 9.55
CA SER A 394 -15.99 -5.76 11.00
C SER A 394 -15.28 -4.51 11.55
N ALA A 395 -14.02 -4.30 11.16
CA ALA A 395 -13.22 -3.16 11.59
C ALA A 395 -13.76 -1.82 11.03
N SER A 396 -14.27 -1.81 9.81
CA SER A 396 -14.93 -0.65 9.21
C SER A 396 -16.20 -0.25 9.97
N LEU A 397 -16.99 -1.23 10.41
CA LEU A 397 -18.17 -0.98 11.25
C LEU A 397 -17.78 -0.45 12.64
N GLU A 398 -16.72 -0.99 13.23
CA GLU A 398 -16.17 -0.52 14.50
C GLU A 398 -15.69 0.94 14.40
N LEU A 399 -14.93 1.27 13.34
CA LEU A 399 -14.47 2.63 13.05
C LEU A 399 -15.66 3.60 13.01
N LYS A 400 -16.71 3.26 12.24
CA LYS A 400 -17.94 4.07 12.16
C LYS A 400 -18.66 4.21 13.50
N THR A 401 -18.59 3.19 14.35
CA THR A 401 -19.19 3.22 15.69
C THR A 401 -18.40 4.14 16.63
N ASN A 402 -17.07 4.12 16.54
CA ASN A 402 -16.17 4.88 17.41
C ASN A 402 -16.21 6.40 17.15
N ILE A 403 -16.68 6.83 15.98
CA ILE A 403 -16.87 8.25 15.67
C ILE A 403 -18.28 8.78 16.04
N GLN A 404 -19.17 7.92 16.54
CA GLN A 404 -20.53 8.37 16.89
C GLN A 404 -20.52 9.22 18.16
N LEU A 405 -21.15 10.39 18.09
CA LEU A 405 -21.33 11.29 19.22
C LEU A 405 -22.48 10.82 20.13
N CYS A 406 -22.37 11.10 21.43
CA CYS A 406 -23.39 10.80 22.43
C CYS A 406 -24.71 11.56 22.21
N LYS A 407 -24.64 12.86 21.91
CA LYS A 407 -25.81 13.72 21.61
C LYS A 407 -26.85 13.87 22.74
N ALA A 408 -26.57 13.41 23.96
CA ALA A 408 -27.39 13.72 25.13
C ALA A 408 -27.16 15.18 25.59
N THR A 409 -28.13 15.80 26.27
CA THR A 409 -27.95 17.15 26.83
C THR A 409 -26.82 17.16 27.85
N CYS A 410 -25.96 18.18 27.78
CA CYS A 410 -24.87 18.39 28.72
C CYS A 410 -25.40 18.59 30.15
N ALA A 411 -24.62 18.18 31.14
CA ALA A 411 -24.98 18.34 32.55
C ALA A 411 -24.94 19.81 33.01
N ASP A 412 -24.04 20.62 32.43
CA ASP A 412 -23.75 21.98 32.88
C ASP A 412 -24.37 23.07 31.98
N CYS A 413 -24.83 22.71 30.78
CA CYS A 413 -25.45 23.63 29.82
C CYS A 413 -26.45 22.91 28.92
N GLN A 414 -27.05 23.62 27.96
CA GLN A 414 -28.09 23.08 27.09
C GLN A 414 -27.56 22.58 25.73
N LEU A 415 -26.24 22.60 25.53
CA LEU A 415 -25.59 22.01 24.36
C LEU A 415 -25.58 20.47 24.45
N LEU A 416 -25.37 19.80 23.32
CA LEU A 416 -25.32 18.34 23.23
C LEU A 416 -23.91 17.79 23.55
N CYS A 417 -23.84 16.56 24.02
CA CYS A 417 -22.60 15.91 24.42
C CYS A 417 -21.78 15.51 23.18
N LEU A 418 -20.49 15.89 23.16
CA LEU A 418 -19.53 15.54 22.11
C LEU A 418 -18.68 14.31 22.42
N ARG A 419 -18.82 13.75 23.62
CA ARG A 419 -18.12 12.51 23.97
C ARG A 419 -18.62 11.34 23.11
N PRO A 420 -17.84 10.26 22.99
CA PRO A 420 -18.25 9.09 22.22
C PRO A 420 -19.58 8.51 22.72
N ARG A 421 -20.31 7.88 21.80
CA ARG A 421 -21.55 7.18 22.13
C ARG A 421 -21.29 6.12 23.20
N SER A 422 -22.21 6.02 24.16
CA SER A 422 -22.12 5.08 25.29
C SER A 422 -20.88 5.30 26.17
N HIS A 423 -20.45 6.56 26.36
CA HIS A 423 -19.46 6.90 27.38
C HIS A 423 -20.05 6.77 28.79
N GLU A 424 -19.18 6.57 29.79
CA GLU A 424 -19.55 6.60 31.20
C GLU A 424 -19.38 8.01 31.80
N GLY A 425 -20.06 8.27 32.92
CA GLY A 425 -19.99 9.53 33.66
C GLY A 425 -20.88 10.65 33.10
N SER A 426 -20.61 11.88 33.55
CA SER A 426 -21.43 13.05 33.22
C SER A 426 -21.30 13.46 31.74
N HIS A 427 -22.39 13.96 31.16
CA HIS A 427 -22.44 14.45 29.78
C HIS A 427 -21.78 15.83 29.68
N ASN A 428 -20.75 15.92 28.84
CA ASN A 428 -19.97 17.16 28.66
C ASN A 428 -19.98 17.58 27.19
N CYS A 429 -20.33 18.84 26.92
CA CYS A 429 -20.29 19.40 25.58
C CYS A 429 -18.87 19.71 25.07
N LEU A 430 -17.86 19.63 25.92
CA LEU A 430 -16.44 19.92 25.66
C LEU A 430 -16.20 21.37 25.23
N THR A 431 -16.95 22.31 25.83
CA THR A 431 -16.78 23.76 25.65
C THR A 431 -16.69 24.46 27.01
N SER A 432 -16.67 25.79 27.04
CA SER A 432 -16.68 26.57 28.28
C SER A 432 -18.00 26.52 29.05
N HIS A 433 -19.06 25.90 28.50
CA HIS A 433 -20.42 25.86 29.04
C HIS A 433 -21.11 27.23 29.18
N ALA A 434 -20.42 28.33 28.88
CA ALA A 434 -20.92 29.69 28.93
C ALA A 434 -21.44 30.16 27.56
N CYS A 435 -22.51 30.96 27.57
CA CYS A 435 -23.05 31.58 26.37
C CYS A 435 -22.08 32.64 25.81
N ILE A 436 -21.76 32.57 24.52
CA ILE A 436 -20.84 33.52 23.86
C ILE A 436 -21.54 34.78 23.31
N HIS A 437 -22.87 34.83 23.36
CA HIS A 437 -23.63 35.94 22.76
C HIS A 437 -23.63 37.18 23.64
N GLU A 438 -23.77 38.34 23.00
CA GLU A 438 -23.88 39.64 23.67
C GLU A 438 -25.25 39.83 24.33
N CYS A 439 -25.26 40.59 25.42
CA CYS A 439 -26.48 40.99 26.11
C CYS A 439 -27.33 41.89 25.18
N GLY A 440 -28.54 41.43 24.84
CA GLY A 440 -29.45 42.15 23.94
C GLY A 440 -30.02 43.46 24.50
N PHE A 441 -29.79 43.72 25.80
CA PHE A 441 -30.18 44.96 26.47
C PHE A 441 -29.03 45.99 26.47
N CYS A 442 -27.83 45.59 26.91
CA CYS A 442 -26.66 46.47 26.94
C CYS A 442 -26.16 46.84 25.54
N ALA A 443 -26.31 45.95 24.56
CA ALA A 443 -25.92 46.22 23.18
C ALA A 443 -26.67 47.45 22.60
N LYS A 444 -27.90 47.71 23.05
CA LYS A 444 -28.68 48.90 22.63
C LYS A 444 -28.11 50.21 23.19
N GLU A 445 -27.36 50.13 24.28
CA GLU A 445 -26.73 51.28 24.96
C GLU A 445 -25.25 51.42 24.57
N SER A 446 -24.78 50.70 23.54
CA SER A 446 -23.37 50.64 23.13
C SER A 446 -22.40 50.16 24.22
N VAL A 447 -22.92 49.41 25.21
CA VAL A 447 -22.11 48.80 26.27
C VAL A 447 -21.91 47.32 25.96
N PHE A 448 -20.64 46.93 25.75
CA PHE A 448 -20.28 45.56 25.43
C PHE A 448 -20.27 44.67 26.68
N LYS A 449 -21.25 43.76 26.79
CA LYS A 449 -21.31 42.73 27.84
C LYS A 449 -21.80 41.41 27.28
N PHE A 450 -21.16 40.32 27.66
CA PHE A 450 -21.59 38.96 27.31
C PHE A 450 -22.77 38.49 28.16
N CYS A 451 -23.51 37.51 27.66
CA CYS A 451 -24.57 36.81 28.39
C CYS A 451 -24.00 36.08 29.63
N GLY A 452 -24.70 36.19 30.77
CA GLY A 452 -24.34 35.50 32.01
C GLY A 452 -24.94 34.10 32.14
N MET A 453 -25.68 33.62 31.14
CA MET A 453 -26.37 32.34 31.16
C MET A 453 -25.52 31.20 30.55
N SER A 454 -25.93 29.95 30.80
CA SER A 454 -25.30 28.78 30.22
C SER A 454 -25.51 28.69 28.70
N ALA A 455 -24.57 28.06 28.01
CA ALA A 455 -24.62 27.91 26.56
C ALA A 455 -25.87 27.13 26.09
N GLY A 456 -26.44 27.55 24.96
CA GLY A 456 -27.62 26.92 24.37
C GLY A 456 -28.96 27.27 25.04
N HIS A 457 -28.97 28.22 25.99
CA HIS A 457 -30.20 28.62 26.68
C HIS A 457 -31.26 29.19 25.71
N PRO A 458 -32.57 28.97 25.96
CA PRO A 458 -33.64 29.64 25.24
C PRO A 458 -33.79 31.10 25.71
N GLY A 459 -34.49 31.89 24.91
CA GLY A 459 -34.84 33.27 25.27
C GLY A 459 -33.76 34.29 24.94
N LYS A 460 -33.94 35.52 25.43
CA LYS A 460 -33.04 36.64 25.14
C LYS A 460 -31.75 36.53 25.95
N HIS A 461 -30.62 36.95 25.37
CA HIS A 461 -29.33 36.99 26.03
C HIS A 461 -29.23 38.17 26.99
N VAL A 462 -28.85 37.90 28.25
CA VAL A 462 -28.79 38.90 29.33
C VAL A 462 -27.52 38.71 30.16
N CYS A 463 -26.80 39.80 30.47
CA CYS A 463 -25.55 39.74 31.23
C CYS A 463 -25.75 39.43 32.72
N VAL A 464 -26.73 40.08 33.36
CA VAL A 464 -27.11 39.87 34.77
C VAL A 464 -28.62 39.88 34.84
N ILE A 465 -29.22 38.79 35.32
CA ILE A 465 -30.67 38.57 35.32
C ILE A 465 -31.37 39.71 36.07
N ASN A 466 -30.96 40.00 37.31
CA ASN A 466 -31.60 41.02 38.17
C ASN A 466 -31.40 42.48 37.72
N THR A 467 -30.59 42.74 36.70
CA THR A 467 -30.39 44.10 36.17
C THR A 467 -31.40 44.47 35.08
N HIS A 468 -31.90 43.47 34.35
CA HIS A 468 -32.78 43.69 33.20
C HIS A 468 -34.09 42.90 33.28
N LEU A 469 -34.11 41.81 34.03
CA LEU A 469 -35.23 40.90 34.21
C LEU A 469 -35.67 40.92 35.68
N CYS A 470 -36.90 40.44 35.91
CA CYS A 470 -37.53 40.40 37.22
C CYS A 470 -36.71 39.63 38.26
N GLY A 471 -36.15 38.46 37.93
CA GLY A 471 -35.27 37.71 38.83
C GLY A 471 -35.94 37.02 40.02
N GLU A 472 -37.21 37.37 40.33
CA GLU A 472 -38.01 36.70 41.35
C GLU A 472 -38.21 35.20 41.05
N PRO A 473 -38.40 34.33 42.06
CA PRO A 473 -38.55 32.90 41.84
C PRO A 473 -39.74 32.61 40.94
N CYS A 474 -39.50 31.79 39.92
CA CYS A 474 -40.55 31.26 39.05
C CYS A 474 -41.59 30.52 39.90
N GLU A 475 -42.86 30.66 39.55
CA GLU A 475 -43.96 29.98 40.22
C GLU A 475 -43.77 28.45 40.23
N LEU A 476 -43.16 27.91 39.17
CA LEU A 476 -42.85 26.49 39.02
C LEU A 476 -41.42 26.13 39.45
N SER A 477 -40.76 26.97 40.26
CA SER A 477 -39.38 26.77 40.74
C SER A 477 -39.14 25.42 41.41
N ALA A 478 -40.16 24.83 42.04
CA ALA A 478 -40.10 23.51 42.66
C ALA A 478 -40.20 22.33 41.67
N LYS A 479 -40.49 22.58 40.38
CA LYS A 479 -40.67 21.53 39.36
C LYS A 479 -39.35 21.25 38.62
N ARG A 480 -39.12 19.99 38.26
CA ARG A 480 -37.96 19.60 37.43
C ARG A 480 -38.06 20.26 36.05
N GLY A 481 -36.92 20.79 35.57
CA GLY A 481 -36.84 21.53 34.31
C GLY A 481 -37.00 23.05 34.45
N CYS A 482 -37.36 23.56 35.62
CA CYS A 482 -37.44 24.99 35.86
C CYS A 482 -36.04 25.64 35.89
N LEU A 483 -35.92 26.82 35.26
CA LEU A 483 -34.70 27.66 35.32
C LEU A 483 -34.65 28.57 36.57
N LYS A 484 -35.53 28.32 37.56
CA LYS A 484 -35.64 28.94 38.89
C LYS A 484 -36.04 30.42 38.92
N GLU A 485 -35.46 31.26 38.08
CA GLU A 485 -35.66 32.72 38.12
C GLU A 485 -36.59 33.20 37.01
N CYS A 486 -37.41 34.22 37.30
CA CYS A 486 -38.35 34.83 36.36
C CYS A 486 -37.59 35.59 35.27
N THR A 487 -37.88 35.26 34.01
CA THR A 487 -37.23 35.87 32.84
C THR A 487 -38.06 36.99 32.20
N LYS A 488 -39.14 37.42 32.86
CA LYS A 488 -39.92 38.60 32.43
C LYS A 488 -39.13 39.89 32.66
N VAL A 489 -39.50 40.96 31.96
CA VAL A 489 -38.88 42.28 32.13
C VAL A 489 -39.08 42.78 33.56
N LEU A 490 -38.06 43.43 34.12
CA LEU A 490 -38.13 44.05 35.45
C LEU A 490 -39.32 45.02 35.51
N GLY A 491 -40.21 44.85 36.50
CA GLY A 491 -41.42 45.67 36.67
C GLY A 491 -42.63 45.25 35.82
N HIS A 492 -42.74 43.95 35.46
CA HIS A 492 -43.97 43.44 34.86
C HIS A 492 -45.17 43.57 35.83
N PRO A 493 -46.42 43.66 35.33
CA PRO A 493 -47.61 43.84 36.17
C PRO A 493 -47.72 42.78 37.28
N GLU A 494 -48.20 43.16 38.47
CA GLU A 494 -48.35 42.26 39.63
C GLU A 494 -49.35 41.13 39.38
N ASP A 495 -50.32 41.34 38.47
CA ASP A 495 -51.32 40.34 38.09
C ASP A 495 -50.74 39.20 37.22
N GLU A 496 -49.50 39.36 36.75
CA GLU A 496 -48.83 38.40 35.89
C GLU A 496 -47.93 37.44 36.68
N LEU A 497 -48.20 36.15 36.57
CA LEU A 497 -47.41 35.10 37.23
C LEU A 497 -45.94 35.09 36.76
N HIS A 498 -45.02 34.88 37.70
CA HIS A 498 -43.59 34.79 37.43
C HIS A 498 -43.27 33.52 36.63
N SER A 499 -42.76 33.69 35.41
CA SER A 499 -42.40 32.59 34.51
C SER A 499 -40.93 32.63 34.09
N CYS A 500 -40.30 31.47 34.01
CA CYS A 500 -38.93 31.31 33.52
C CYS A 500 -38.90 30.87 32.05
N ALA A 501 -37.73 30.97 31.41
CA ALA A 501 -37.55 30.61 30.00
C ALA A 501 -37.50 29.09 29.71
N ALA A 502 -37.80 28.23 30.70
CA ALA A 502 -37.81 26.78 30.48
C ALA A 502 -38.87 26.41 29.43
N ARG A 503 -38.48 25.61 28.42
CA ARG A 503 -39.40 25.14 27.36
C ARG A 503 -40.47 24.18 27.88
N LEU A 504 -40.15 23.39 28.89
CA LEU A 504 -41.05 22.43 29.52
C LEU A 504 -40.75 22.36 31.02
N HIS A 505 -41.79 22.50 31.84
CA HIS A 505 -41.75 22.12 33.25
C HIS A 505 -42.35 20.72 33.35
N MET A 506 -41.62 19.77 33.93
CA MET A 506 -42.13 18.41 34.12
C MET A 506 -43.11 18.41 35.30
N CYS A 507 -44.32 18.93 35.08
CA CYS A 507 -45.48 18.73 35.94
C CYS A 507 -46.23 17.51 35.40
N GLY A 508 -46.40 16.45 36.19
CA GLY A 508 -47.07 15.21 35.76
C GLY A 508 -48.59 15.36 35.54
N GLU A 509 -49.06 16.48 35.00
CA GLU A 509 -50.46 16.69 34.63
C GLU A 509 -50.62 16.67 33.10
N PRO A 510 -51.72 16.12 32.57
CA PRO A 510 -51.98 16.14 31.13
C PRO A 510 -52.09 17.58 30.61
N GLN A 511 -51.52 17.82 29.43
CA GLN A 511 -51.58 19.11 28.73
C GLN A 511 -53.02 19.62 28.67
N ARG A 512 -53.29 20.76 29.29
CA ARG A 512 -54.39 21.62 28.84
C ARG A 512 -53.86 22.46 27.70
N ASP A 513 -54.25 22.10 26.48
CA ASP A 513 -54.17 22.99 25.33
C ASP A 513 -54.78 24.33 25.72
N THR A 514 -53.93 25.36 25.77
CA THR A 514 -54.41 26.74 25.70
C THR A 514 -54.21 27.18 24.28
N ALA A 515 -55.33 27.18 23.57
CA ALA A 515 -55.46 27.67 22.21
C ALA A 515 -55.22 29.18 22.12
N ALA A 516 -54.65 29.58 20.98
CA ALA A 516 -54.54 30.91 20.37
C ALA A 516 -53.54 31.90 21.00
#